data_AF-A0A7X6JL17-F1
#
_entry.id   AF-A0A7X6JL17-F1
#
_cell.length_a   1.000
_cell.length_b   1.000
_cell.length_c   1.000
_cell.angle_alpha   90.00
_cell.angle_beta   90.00
_cell.angle_gamma   90.00
#
_symmetry.space_group_name_H-M   'P 1'
#
loop_
_entity.id
_entity.type
_entity.pdbx_description
1 polymer ?
#
loop_
_entity_poly.entity_id
_entity_poly.type
_entity_poly.pdbx_seq_one_letter_code
_entity_poly.pdbx_strand_id
1 'polypeptide(L)'
;MVFVSPFTGYAIDMTEQKSQSQQLEFFEIPSPCIGVCESGPRGFCKGCYRSRDERLYWLKVDDATKRKIISACARRKKAVLMRARKQEQKELGEANGQYMLFDDPSSSE
;
A
#
# COMPACT_ATOMS: atom_id res chain seq x y z
N MET A 1 -45.24 -64.08 -5.71
CA MET A 1 -44.21 -63.19 -6.29
C MET A 1 -43.85 -62.16 -5.23
N VAL A 2 -42.65 -62.28 -4.63
CA VAL A 2 -42.13 -61.32 -3.65
C VAL A 2 -41.36 -60.25 -4.43
N PHE A 3 -41.90 -59.04 -4.51
CA PHE A 3 -41.17 -57.88 -5.03
C PHE A 3 -40.74 -57.03 -3.84
N VAL A 4 -39.54 -57.30 -3.35
CA VAL A 4 -38.85 -56.42 -2.40
C VAL A 4 -37.66 -55.84 -3.16
N SER A 5 -37.72 -54.54 -3.46
CA SER A 5 -36.50 -53.77 -3.69
C SER A 5 -36.66 -52.38 -3.09
N PRO A 6 -35.76 -51.98 -2.16
CA PRO A 6 -35.80 -50.71 -1.49
C PRO A 6 -35.09 -49.69 -2.37
N PHE A 7 -35.84 -48.91 -3.16
CA PHE A 7 -35.25 -47.73 -3.78
C PHE A 7 -35.03 -46.71 -2.66
N THR A 8 -33.81 -46.72 -2.14
CA THR A 8 -33.34 -45.83 -1.09
C THR A 8 -33.52 -44.41 -1.61
N GLY A 9 -34.50 -43.70 -1.04
CA GLY A 9 -34.72 -42.30 -1.33
C GLY A 9 -33.47 -41.52 -0.95
N TYR A 10 -32.77 -41.00 -1.95
CA TYR A 10 -31.74 -40.01 -1.72
C TYR A 10 -32.36 -38.64 -1.96
N ALA A 11 -32.79 -37.99 -0.88
CA ALA A 11 -33.07 -36.57 -0.87
C ALA A 11 -31.73 -35.84 -1.02
N ILE A 12 -31.48 -35.25 -2.19
CA ILE A 12 -30.38 -34.30 -2.37
C ILE A 12 -30.98 -32.90 -2.33
N ASP A 13 -30.61 -32.19 -1.27
CA ASP A 13 -31.04 -30.85 -0.90
C ASP A 13 -30.73 -29.84 -2.01
N MET A 14 -31.78 -29.25 -2.58
CA MET A 14 -31.70 -28.21 -3.61
C MET A 14 -31.55 -26.83 -2.94
N THR A 15 -30.44 -26.62 -2.23
CA THR A 15 -30.04 -25.30 -1.74
C THR A 15 -28.61 -24.94 -2.16
N GLU A 16 -28.26 -25.22 -3.42
CA GLU A 16 -27.02 -24.74 -4.00
C GLU A 16 -27.29 -23.91 -5.27
N GLN A 17 -27.88 -22.74 -5.07
CA GLN A 17 -27.83 -21.66 -6.04
C GLN A 17 -27.25 -20.41 -5.39
N LYS A 18 -25.99 -20.51 -4.94
CA LYS A 18 -25.18 -19.32 -4.68
C LYS A 18 -24.67 -18.78 -6.02
N SER A 19 -25.56 -18.10 -6.73
CA SER A 19 -25.21 -17.16 -7.80
C SER A 19 -24.24 -16.13 -7.24
N GLN A 20 -22.95 -16.39 -7.41
CA GLN A 20 -21.89 -15.45 -7.10
C GLN A 20 -21.24 -15.07 -8.42
N SER A 21 -21.67 -13.93 -8.93
CA SER A 21 -20.99 -13.04 -9.86
C SER A 21 -19.61 -12.64 -9.32
N GLN A 22 -18.75 -13.62 -9.10
CA GLN A 22 -17.33 -13.42 -8.97
C GLN A 22 -16.76 -13.67 -10.36
N GLN A 23 -16.74 -12.63 -11.19
CA GLN A 23 -15.62 -12.50 -12.09
C GLN A 23 -14.38 -12.42 -11.19
N LEU A 24 -13.80 -13.58 -10.87
CA LEU A 24 -12.51 -13.67 -10.23
C LEU A 24 -11.52 -13.03 -11.21
N GLU A 25 -11.22 -11.75 -10.99
CA GLU A 25 -10.00 -11.18 -11.54
C GLU A 25 -8.84 -11.93 -10.89
N PHE A 26 -8.38 -12.95 -11.63
CA PHE A 26 -7.24 -13.83 -11.38
C PHE A 26 -5.93 -13.06 -11.54
N PHE A 27 -5.82 -11.90 -10.89
CA PHE A 27 -4.59 -11.12 -10.91
C PHE A 27 -4.02 -11.10 -9.50
N GLU A 28 -2.92 -11.83 -9.33
CA GLU A 28 -2.14 -11.81 -8.11
C GLU A 28 -1.74 -10.37 -7.78
N ILE A 29 -1.95 -9.97 -6.53
CA ILE A 29 -1.62 -8.61 -6.09
C ILE A 29 -0.10 -8.48 -5.97
N PRO A 30 0.56 -7.64 -6.80
CA PRO A 30 2.00 -7.53 -6.77
C PRO A 30 2.47 -6.88 -5.46
N SER A 31 3.59 -7.36 -4.93
CA SER A 31 4.17 -6.78 -3.73
C SER A 31 4.84 -5.43 -4.03
N PRO A 32 4.67 -4.40 -3.18
CA PRO A 32 5.31 -3.09 -3.39
C PRO A 32 6.78 -3.05 -2.95
N CYS A 33 7.43 -4.21 -2.83
CA CYS A 33 8.80 -4.32 -2.32
C CYS A 33 9.83 -4.02 -3.41
N ILE A 34 10.86 -3.22 -3.08
CA ILE A 34 11.96 -2.88 -4.00
C ILE A 34 13.27 -3.60 -3.64
N GLY A 35 13.21 -4.64 -2.80
CA GLY A 35 14.40 -5.38 -2.33
C GLY A 35 15.20 -4.69 -1.22
N VAL A 36 14.80 -3.49 -0.78
CA VAL A 36 15.46 -2.75 0.32
C VAL A 36 14.58 -2.74 1.56
N CYS A 37 15.13 -3.22 2.68
CA CYS A 37 14.42 -3.40 3.93
C CYS A 37 15.08 -2.60 5.07
N GLU A 38 14.98 -1.27 4.99
CA GLU A 38 15.58 -0.36 6.00
C GLU A 38 14.49 0.34 6.82
N SER A 39 14.66 0.36 8.14
CA SER A 39 13.75 1.05 9.06
C SER A 39 13.89 2.56 8.96
N GLY A 40 12.83 3.25 8.57
CA GLY A 40 12.77 4.71 8.59
C GLY A 40 12.45 5.27 9.98
N PRO A 41 12.60 6.59 10.17
CA PRO A 41 12.43 7.27 11.46
C PRO A 41 11.00 7.20 12.03
N ARG A 42 10.01 6.81 11.21
CA ARG A 42 8.59 6.70 11.60
C ARG A 42 8.11 5.25 11.74
N GLY A 43 9.04 4.28 11.77
CA GLY A 43 8.70 2.85 11.88
C GLY A 43 8.18 2.21 10.59
N PHE A 44 8.31 2.91 9.45
CA PHE A 44 7.99 2.39 8.12
C PHE A 44 9.27 2.11 7.32
N CYS A 45 9.23 1.11 6.44
CA CYS A 45 10.34 0.82 5.53
C CYS A 45 10.63 2.02 4.61
N LYS A 46 11.90 2.39 4.43
CA LYS A 46 12.29 3.50 3.53
C LYS A 46 11.94 3.24 2.05
N GLY A 47 11.99 1.98 1.62
CA GLY A 47 11.72 1.60 0.23
C GLY A 47 10.23 1.41 -0.07
N CYS A 48 9.60 0.46 0.62
CA CYS A 48 8.21 0.06 0.34
C CYS A 48 7.16 0.74 1.22
N TYR A 49 7.57 1.54 2.21
CA TYR A 49 6.69 2.27 3.14
C TYR A 49 5.75 1.39 3.99
N ARG A 50 5.99 0.08 4.04
CA ARG A 50 5.26 -0.86 4.90
C ARG A 50 5.71 -0.78 6.36
N SER A 51 4.79 -1.05 7.28
CA SER A 51 5.12 -1.24 8.69
C SER A 51 5.85 -2.58 8.91
N ARG A 52 6.35 -2.81 10.13
CA ARG A 52 6.97 -4.10 10.50
C ARG A 52 5.97 -5.25 10.41
N ASP A 53 4.78 -5.08 10.96
CA ASP A 53 3.74 -6.13 10.97
C ASP A 53 3.24 -6.42 9.55
N GLU A 54 3.05 -5.37 8.73
CA GLU A 54 2.67 -5.54 7.34
C GLU A 54 3.70 -6.38 6.57
N ARG A 55 5.00 -6.25 6.84
CA ARG A 55 6.04 -7.09 6.22
C ARG A 55 5.97 -8.53 6.71
N LEU A 56 5.85 -8.72 8.02
CA LEU A 56 5.83 -10.04 8.66
C LEU A 56 4.63 -10.89 8.20
N TYR A 57 3.46 -10.28 8.06
CA TYR A 57 2.22 -10.98 7.79
C TYR A 57 1.77 -10.91 6.32
N TRP A 58 2.58 -10.41 5.38
CA TRP A 58 2.15 -10.21 3.99
C TRP A 58 1.60 -11.46 3.31
N LEU A 59 2.22 -12.62 3.55
CA LEU A 59 1.78 -13.90 2.96
C LEU A 59 0.54 -14.48 3.65
N LYS A 60 0.19 -13.96 4.84
CA LYS A 60 -0.92 -14.46 5.68
C LYS A 60 -2.17 -13.57 5.62
N VAL A 61 -2.08 -12.39 5.01
CA VAL A 61 -3.21 -11.46 4.89
C VAL A 61 -4.03 -11.73 3.64
N ASP A 62 -5.33 -11.51 3.75
CA ASP A 62 -6.28 -11.61 2.63
C ASP A 62 -6.02 -10.55 1.55
N ASP A 63 -6.44 -10.84 0.32
CA ASP A 63 -6.19 -10.00 -0.85
C ASP A 63 -6.85 -8.62 -0.74
N ALA A 64 -8.04 -8.53 -0.14
CA ALA A 64 -8.66 -7.24 0.16
C ALA A 64 -7.78 -6.40 1.10
N THR A 65 -7.13 -7.04 2.06
CA THR A 65 -6.19 -6.39 2.99
C THR A 65 -4.89 -6.01 2.28
N LYS A 66 -4.38 -6.85 1.38
CA LYS A 66 -3.20 -6.52 0.57
C LYS A 66 -3.40 -5.23 -0.23
N ARG A 67 -4.57 -5.07 -0.87
CA ARG A 67 -4.93 -3.82 -1.60
C ARG A 67 -4.93 -2.60 -0.68
N LYS A 68 -5.50 -2.73 0.52
CA LYS A 68 -5.50 -1.65 1.54
C LYS A 68 -4.08 -1.27 1.97
N ILE A 69 -3.22 -2.26 2.20
CA ILE A 69 -1.81 -2.03 2.56
C ILE A 69 -1.09 -1.27 1.43
N ILE A 70 -1.27 -1.69 0.17
CA ILE A 70 -0.66 -1.01 -0.98
C ILE A 70 -1.12 0.45 -1.09
N SER A 71 -2.43 0.70 -0.98
CA SER A 71 -2.99 2.06 -1.00
C SER A 71 -2.42 2.92 0.14
N ALA A 72 -2.30 2.34 1.35
CA ALA A 72 -1.68 3.02 2.48
C ALA A 72 -0.19 3.34 2.22
N CYS A 73 0.57 2.42 1.62
CA CYS A 73 1.97 2.63 1.25
C CYS A 73 2.13 3.76 0.23
N ALA A 74 1.29 3.80 -0.81
CA ALA A 74 1.29 4.87 -1.79
C ALA A 74 1.01 6.24 -1.14
N ARG A 75 0.02 6.31 -0.23
CA ARG A 75 -0.29 7.52 0.53
C ARG A 75 0.88 7.98 1.40
N ARG A 76 1.52 7.05 2.12
CA ARG A 76 2.72 7.33 2.95
C ARG A 76 3.87 7.85 2.08
N LYS A 77 4.15 7.20 0.95
CA LYS A 77 5.17 7.61 -0.02
C LYS A 77 4.93 9.04 -0.51
N LYS A 78 3.70 9.35 -0.95
CA LYS A 78 3.31 10.69 -1.38
C LYS A 78 3.53 11.73 -0.28
N ALA A 79 3.13 11.42 0.96
CA ALA A 79 3.34 12.34 2.08
C ALA A 79 4.82 12.61 2.37
N VAL A 80 5.70 11.60 2.22
CA VAL A 80 7.15 11.78 2.39
C VAL A 80 7.73 12.64 1.27
N LEU A 81 7.39 12.37 0.01
CA LEU A 81 7.86 13.19 -1.13
C LEU A 81 7.42 14.65 -1.01
N MET A 82 6.16 14.89 -0.63
CA MET A 82 5.65 16.27 -0.46
C MET A 82 6.39 17.02 0.66
N ARG A 83 6.75 16.33 1.75
CA ARG A 83 7.53 16.94 2.84
C ARG A 83 8.96 17.26 2.40
N ALA A 84 9.61 16.33 1.70
CA ALA A 84 10.95 16.54 1.16
C ALA A 84 10.99 17.75 0.22
N ARG A 85 10.05 17.85 -0.72
CA ARG A 85 9.95 19.00 -1.64
C ARG A 85 9.73 20.33 -0.90
N LYS A 86 8.91 20.34 0.16
CA LYS A 86 8.68 21.55 0.96
C LYS A 86 9.93 21.97 1.73
N GLN A 87 10.72 21.01 2.22
CA GLN A 87 11.99 21.30 2.90
C GLN A 87 13.00 21.90 1.93
N GLU A 88 13.16 21.29 0.76
CA GLU A 88 14.05 21.80 -0.31
C GLU A 88 13.70 23.24 -0.73
N GLN A 89 12.40 23.55 -0.90
CA GLN A 89 11.95 24.92 -1.19
C GLN A 89 12.26 25.92 -0.07
N LYS A 90 12.19 25.49 1.20
CA LYS A 90 12.53 26.35 2.34
C LYS A 90 14.02 26.62 2.39
N GLU A 91 14.85 25.59 2.18
CA GLU A 91 16.31 25.69 2.14
C GLU A 91 16.78 26.58 0.97
N LEU A 92 16.20 26.42 -0.22
CA LEU A 92 16.46 27.29 -1.37
C LEU A 92 16.02 28.74 -1.13
N GLY A 93 14.88 28.95 -0.46
CA GLY A 93 14.39 30.28 -0.09
C GLY A 93 15.27 30.97 0.94
N GLU A 94 15.74 30.23 1.94
CA GLU A 94 16.68 30.73 2.97
C GLU A 94 18.06 31.05 2.35
N ALA A 95 18.59 30.18 1.48
CA ALA A 95 19.84 30.43 0.77
C ALA A 95 19.77 31.68 -0.13
N ASN A 96 18.66 31.87 -0.87
CA ASN A 96 18.45 33.08 -1.68
C ASN A 96 18.28 34.33 -0.81
N GLY A 97 17.56 34.24 0.31
CA GLY A 97 17.41 35.36 1.25
C GLY A 97 18.75 35.78 1.88
N GLN A 98 19.63 34.82 2.15
CA GLN A 98 20.95 35.08 2.73
C GLN A 98 21.93 35.69 1.70
N TYR A 99 21.76 35.39 0.41
CA TYR A 99 22.48 36.08 -0.69
C TYR A 99 22.08 37.56 -0.79
N MET A 100 20.78 37.88 -0.72
CA MET A 100 20.27 39.26 -0.84
C MET A 100 20.62 40.18 0.35
N LEU A 101 21.18 39.63 1.44
CA LEU A 101 21.51 40.39 2.65
C LEU A 101 22.92 41.04 2.60
N PHE A 102 23.79 40.63 1.66
CA PHE A 102 25.18 41.11 1.58
C PHE A 102 25.49 42.00 0.37
N ASP A 103 24.53 42.27 -0.52
CA ASP A 103 24.70 43.24 -1.61
C ASP A 103 24.33 44.67 -1.13
N ASP A 104 25.18 45.24 -0.28
CA ASP A 104 25.26 46.70 -0.08
C ASP A 104 26.57 47.20 -0.72
N PRO A 105 26.56 47.69 -1.97
CA PRO A 105 27.64 48.55 -2.44
C PRO A 105 27.47 49.91 -1.77
N SER A 106 27.91 50.03 -0.52
CA SER A 106 28.16 51.33 0.09
C SER A 106 29.25 52.05 -0.73
N SER A 107 28.83 53.17 -1.29
CA SER A 107 29.61 54.41 -1.36
C SER A 107 30.85 54.44 -2.26
N SER A 108 30.63 54.93 -3.48
CA SER A 108 31.57 55.75 -4.26
C SER A 108 30.69 56.54 -5.24
N GLU A 109 30.53 57.85 -5.22
CA GLU A 109 31.28 59.02 -4.70
C GLU A 109 30.28 60.16 -4.38
#